data_AF-A0ABD6XEP5-F1
#
_entry.id   AF-A0ABD6XEP5-F1
#
_cell.length_a   1.000
_cell.length_b   1.000
_cell.length_c   1.000
_cell.angle_alpha   90.00
_cell.angle_beta   90.00
_cell.angle_gamma   90.00
#
_symmetry.space_group_name_H-M   'P 1'
#
loop_
_entity.id
_entity.type
_entity.pdbx_description
1 polymer ?
#
loop_
_entity_poly.entity_id
_entity_poly.type
_entity_poly.pdbx_seq_one_letter_code
_entity_poly.pdbx_strand_id
1 'polypeptide(L)'
;MKKYYDDRKQLNMEISDAKDGSMRIKLHQPTGIKEITVTEAEGKEIIELNRIEYNDNHRETRRHVSLEAYDPYGALVQNDADPYQAVVNKEEMDQLYHSISQLKPAQQKLLMKKFWNEMKQIDIAKDEGVSKMAITKRWQTIKRQLKKILQK
;
A
#
# COMPACT_ATOMS: atom_id res chain seq x y z
N MET A 1 -17.69 -25.90 35.30
CA MET A 1 -18.24 -24.86 34.40
C MET A 1 -17.20 -24.56 33.33
N LYS A 2 -17.51 -24.81 32.06
CA LYS A 2 -16.63 -24.50 30.93
C LYS A 2 -16.93 -23.08 30.42
N LYS A 3 -15.89 -22.36 30.00
CA LYS A 3 -16.00 -21.01 29.46
C LYS A 3 -15.42 -20.98 28.05
N TYR A 4 -16.08 -20.27 27.17
CA TYR A 4 -15.66 -20.03 25.80
C TYR A 4 -15.53 -18.52 25.60
N TYR A 5 -14.62 -18.13 24.72
CA TYR A 5 -14.28 -16.74 24.46
C TYR A 5 -14.33 -16.47 22.96
N ASP A 6 -14.70 -15.24 22.59
CA ASP A 6 -14.59 -14.75 21.21
C ASP A 6 -13.14 -14.41 20.83
N ASP A 7 -12.92 -14.03 19.58
CA ASP A 7 -11.60 -13.61 19.06
C ASP A 7 -11.02 -12.39 19.77
N ARG A 8 -11.85 -11.58 20.42
CA ARG A 8 -11.46 -10.41 21.22
C ARG A 8 -11.18 -10.78 22.68
N LYS A 9 -11.13 -12.07 23.00
CA LYS A 9 -10.97 -12.62 24.35
C LYS A 9 -12.09 -12.21 25.31
N GLN A 10 -13.26 -11.88 24.77
CA GLN A 10 -14.46 -11.59 25.56
C GLN A 10 -15.21 -12.90 25.79
N LEU A 11 -15.72 -13.07 27.01
CA LEU A 11 -16.51 -14.24 27.36
C LEU A 11 -17.76 -14.29 26.48
N ASN A 12 -17.92 -15.34 25.68
CA ASN A 12 -19.06 -15.48 24.77
C ASN A 12 -20.09 -16.50 25.30
N MET A 13 -19.64 -17.57 25.96
CA MET A 13 -20.50 -18.67 26.42
C MET A 13 -19.94 -19.32 27.69
N GLU A 14 -20.82 -19.62 28.65
CA GLU A 14 -20.51 -20.47 29.79
C GLU A 14 -21.45 -21.68 29.84
N ILE A 15 -20.90 -22.84 30.17
CA ILE A 15 -21.66 -24.09 30.25
C ILE A 15 -21.45 -24.75 31.61
N SER A 16 -22.55 -25.16 32.23
CA SER A 16 -22.55 -25.94 33.46
C SER A 16 -23.53 -27.11 33.38
N ASP A 17 -23.13 -28.26 33.91
CA ASP A 17 -23.99 -29.42 34.04
C ASP A 17 -25.05 -29.18 35.13
N ALA A 18 -26.29 -29.58 34.86
CA ALA A 18 -27.38 -29.55 35.83
C ALA A 18 -27.58 -30.92 36.51
N LYS A 19 -28.24 -30.92 37.67
CA LYS A 19 -28.40 -32.11 38.52
C LYS A 19 -29.31 -33.21 37.91
N ASP A 20 -30.08 -32.87 36.88
CA ASP A 20 -31.04 -33.73 36.20
C ASP A 20 -30.51 -34.30 34.87
N GLY A 21 -29.21 -34.09 34.56
CA GLY A 21 -28.61 -34.49 33.28
C GLY A 21 -28.85 -33.49 32.14
N SER A 22 -29.50 -32.35 32.40
CA SER A 22 -29.58 -31.24 31.44
C SER A 22 -28.32 -30.35 31.49
N MET A 23 -28.11 -29.54 30.46
CA MET A 23 -27.02 -28.56 30.37
C MET A 23 -27.58 -27.15 30.46
N ARG A 24 -26.95 -26.30 31.28
CA ARG A 24 -27.23 -24.85 31.31
C ARG A 24 -26.18 -24.12 30.51
N ILE A 25 -26.65 -23.28 29.58
CA ILE A 25 -25.82 -22.49 28.69
C ILE A 25 -26.13 -21.01 28.92
N LYS A 26 -25.11 -20.22 29.22
CA LYS A 26 -25.18 -18.76 29.35
C LYS A 26 -24.46 -18.13 28.19
N LEU A 27 -25.20 -17.50 27.28
CA LEU A 27 -24.68 -16.77 26.14
C LEU A 27 -24.55 -15.29 26.49
N HIS A 28 -23.36 -14.73 26.31
CA HIS A 28 -23.04 -13.33 26.58
C HIS A 28 -23.13 -12.55 25.26
N GLN A 29 -24.25 -11.86 25.05
CA GLN A 29 -24.47 -11.01 23.89
C GLN A 29 -24.24 -9.54 24.25
N PRO A 30 -23.95 -8.65 23.29
CA PRO A 30 -23.86 -7.21 23.54
C PRO A 30 -25.15 -6.62 24.14
N THR A 31 -26.30 -7.22 23.80
CA THR A 31 -27.63 -6.82 24.29
C THR A 31 -27.97 -7.39 25.67
N GLY A 32 -27.11 -8.23 26.26
CA GLY A 32 -27.29 -8.83 27.56
C GLY A 32 -26.98 -10.33 27.59
N ILE A 33 -27.11 -10.93 28.78
CA ILE A 33 -26.87 -12.35 28.99
C ILE A 33 -28.18 -13.11 28.81
N LYS A 34 -28.17 -14.16 27.98
CA LYS A 34 -29.29 -15.10 27.83
C LYS A 34 -28.90 -16.45 28.42
N GLU A 35 -29.76 -17.00 29.25
CA GLU A 35 -29.59 -18.32 29.85
C GLU A 35 -30.66 -19.27 29.34
N ILE A 36 -30.23 -20.45 28.90
CA ILE A 36 -31.11 -21.54 28.45
C ILE A 36 -30.71 -22.85 29.12
N THR A 37 -31.69 -23.70 29.37
CA THR A 37 -31.47 -25.09 29.83
C THR A 37 -31.90 -26.01 28.71
N VAL A 38 -31.01 -26.90 28.29
CA VAL A 38 -31.18 -27.78 27.13
C VAL A 38 -30.82 -29.22 27.50
N THR A 39 -31.23 -30.18 26.67
CA THR A 39 -30.77 -31.56 26.84
C THR A 39 -29.28 -31.70 26.53
N GLU A 40 -28.64 -32.78 26.96
CA GLU A 40 -27.22 -33.01 26.69
C GLU A 40 -26.90 -33.08 25.18
N ALA A 41 -27.80 -33.66 24.39
CA ALA A 41 -27.64 -33.80 22.94
C ALA A 41 -27.65 -32.42 22.25
N GLU A 42 -28.65 -31.60 22.55
CA GLU A 42 -28.75 -30.21 22.05
C GLU A 42 -27.58 -29.35 22.54
N GLY A 43 -27.16 -29.55 23.79
CA GLY A 43 -26.00 -28.84 24.34
C GLY A 43 -24.70 -29.14 23.59
N LYS A 44 -24.47 -30.39 23.19
CA LYS A 44 -23.32 -30.77 22.36
C LYS A 44 -23.37 -30.14 20.98
N GLU A 45 -24.54 -30.08 20.35
CA GLU A 45 -24.73 -29.42 19.06
C GLU A 45 -24.44 -27.91 19.14
N ILE A 46 -24.93 -27.24 20.19
CA ILE A 46 -24.66 -25.82 20.42
C ILE A 46 -23.15 -25.54 20.61
N ILE A 47 -22.44 -26.43 21.33
CA ILE A 47 -20.98 -26.32 21.49
C ILE A 47 -20.28 -26.43 20.14
N GLU A 48 -20.70 -27.36 19.30
CA GLU A 48 -20.12 -27.57 17.98
C GLU A 48 -20.37 -26.37 17.05
N LEU A 49 -21.58 -25.85 17.03
CA LEU A 49 -21.92 -24.64 16.25
C LEU A 49 -21.09 -23.43 16.69
N ASN A 50 -20.91 -23.24 18.01
CA ASN A 50 -20.07 -22.15 18.52
C ASN A 50 -18.60 -22.30 18.09
N ARG A 51 -18.09 -23.54 18.02
CA ARG A 51 -16.74 -23.82 17.53
C ARG A 51 -16.59 -23.49 16.05
N ILE A 52 -17.57 -23.85 15.23
CA ILE A 52 -17.57 -23.55 13.79
C ILE A 52 -17.60 -22.03 13.57
N GLU A 53 -18.52 -21.33 14.24
CA GLU A 53 -18.63 -19.87 14.17
C GLU A 53 -17.32 -19.17 14.59
N TYR A 54 -16.70 -19.64 15.68
CA TYR A 54 -15.39 -19.14 16.10
C TYR A 54 -14.32 -19.32 15.02
N ASN A 55 -14.22 -20.50 14.42
CA ASN A 55 -13.24 -20.78 13.38
C ASN A 55 -13.45 -19.94 12.12
N ASP A 56 -14.71 -19.73 11.72
CA ASP A 56 -15.07 -18.92 10.55
C ASP A 56 -14.76 -17.44 10.78
N ASN A 57 -15.13 -16.88 11.95
CA ASN A 57 -14.74 -15.53 12.33
C ASN A 57 -13.21 -15.38 12.35
N HIS A 58 -12.50 -16.34 12.93
CA HIS A 58 -11.05 -16.33 12.97
C HIS A 58 -10.43 -16.43 11.56
N ARG A 59 -11.05 -17.17 10.64
CA ARG A 59 -10.67 -17.21 9.23
C ARG A 59 -10.89 -15.87 8.53
N GLU A 60 -11.97 -15.18 8.83
CA GLU A 60 -12.31 -13.90 8.22
C GLU A 60 -11.38 -12.77 8.69
N THR A 61 -10.98 -12.76 9.97
CA THR A 61 -9.98 -11.78 10.47
C THR A 61 -8.63 -11.86 9.75
N ARG A 62 -8.24 -13.04 9.22
CA ARG A 62 -7.02 -13.22 8.42
C ARG A 62 -7.16 -12.75 6.96
N ARG A 63 -8.36 -12.39 6.53
CA ARG A 63 -8.66 -11.95 5.15
C ARG A 63 -8.75 -10.44 5.01
N HIS A 64 -8.98 -9.73 6.11
CA HIS A 64 -9.09 -8.28 6.13
C HIS A 64 -7.75 -7.65 6.54
N VAL A 65 -6.92 -7.34 5.55
CA VAL A 65 -5.79 -6.43 5.68
C VAL A 65 -6.03 -5.27 4.71
N SER A 66 -5.77 -4.03 5.14
CA SER A 66 -5.84 -2.91 4.19
C SER A 66 -4.76 -3.10 3.13
N LEU A 67 -5.05 -2.67 1.89
CA LEU A 67 -4.05 -2.68 0.81
C LEU A 67 -2.78 -1.92 1.21
N GLU A 68 -2.93 -0.84 1.97
CA GLU A 68 -1.81 -0.05 2.53
C GLU A 68 -0.98 -0.84 3.56
N ALA A 69 -1.62 -1.68 4.40
CA ALA A 69 -0.87 -2.54 5.32
C ALA A 69 -0.21 -3.73 4.60
N TYR A 70 -0.76 -4.15 3.46
CA TYR A 70 -0.19 -5.21 2.63
C TYR A 70 1.00 -4.71 1.78
N ASP A 71 0.91 -3.49 1.27
CA ASP A 71 1.94 -2.85 0.44
C ASP A 71 2.31 -1.45 0.99
N PRO A 72 2.98 -1.37 2.15
CA PRO A 72 3.29 -0.11 2.81
C PRO A 72 4.26 0.78 2.00
N TYR A 73 4.93 0.22 1.00
CA TYR A 73 5.88 0.92 0.15
C TYR A 73 5.36 1.15 -1.27
N GLY A 74 4.13 0.72 -1.59
CA GLY A 74 3.54 0.85 -2.94
C GLY A 74 4.34 0.12 -4.02
N ALA A 75 5.06 -0.95 -3.66
CA ALA A 75 5.96 -1.68 -4.54
C ALA A 75 5.31 -2.89 -5.21
N LEU A 76 4.24 -3.42 -4.62
CA LEU A 76 3.55 -4.64 -5.05
C LEU A 76 2.29 -4.34 -5.86
N VAL A 77 1.60 -3.25 -5.54
CA VAL A 77 0.38 -2.81 -6.21
C VAL A 77 0.66 -1.47 -6.86
N GLN A 78 0.92 -1.48 -8.16
CA GLN A 78 1.08 -0.25 -8.93
C GLN A 78 -0.30 0.42 -9.07
N ASN A 79 -0.40 1.68 -8.67
CA ASN A 79 -1.59 2.50 -8.91
C ASN A 79 -1.85 2.58 -10.42
N ASP A 80 -2.90 1.91 -10.89
CA ASP A 80 -3.72 2.07 -12.10
C ASP A 80 -3.06 2.53 -13.42
N ALA A 81 -1.73 2.57 -13.48
CA ALA A 81 -0.98 2.93 -14.66
C ALA A 81 -1.14 1.77 -15.62
N ASP A 82 -1.77 2.04 -16.76
CA ASP A 82 -1.85 1.12 -17.87
C ASP A 82 -0.44 0.51 -18.07
N PRO A 83 -0.29 -0.83 -17.94
CA PRO A 83 1.01 -1.47 -18.03
C PRO A 83 1.72 -1.15 -19.36
N TYR A 84 0.96 -0.88 -20.43
CA TYR A 84 1.51 -0.40 -21.68
C TYR A 84 2.14 0.99 -21.53
N GLN A 85 1.44 1.94 -20.90
CA GLN A 85 1.96 3.28 -20.62
C GLN A 85 3.20 3.24 -19.72
N ALA A 86 3.24 2.33 -18.74
CA ALA A 86 4.42 2.17 -17.88
C ALA A 86 5.67 1.75 -18.68
N VAL A 87 5.51 0.83 -19.65
CA VAL A 87 6.60 0.41 -20.54
C VAL A 87 7.02 1.56 -21.46
N VAL A 88 6.06 2.23 -22.10
CA VAL A 88 6.35 3.39 -22.97
C VAL A 88 7.09 4.48 -22.21
N ASN A 89 6.63 4.85 -21.01
CA ASN A 89 7.29 5.86 -20.18
C ASN A 89 8.71 5.46 -19.83
N LYS A 90 8.96 4.18 -19.54
CA LYS A 90 10.30 3.68 -19.24
C LYS A 90 11.22 3.79 -20.47
N GLU A 91 10.75 3.37 -21.63
CA GLU A 91 11.51 3.47 -22.88
C GLU A 91 11.81 4.93 -23.25
N GLU A 92 10.83 5.82 -23.12
CA GLU A 92 11.02 7.27 -23.35
C GLU A 92 12.03 7.88 -22.38
N MET A 93 12.00 7.48 -21.10
CA MET A 93 12.98 7.91 -20.10
C MET A 93 14.39 7.40 -20.44
N ASP A 94 14.53 6.13 -20.80
CA ASP A 94 15.81 5.54 -21.18
C ASP A 94 16.38 6.25 -22.42
N GLN A 95 15.55 6.54 -23.41
CA GLN A 95 15.94 7.30 -24.60
C GLN A 95 16.36 8.74 -24.27
N LEU A 96 15.66 9.39 -23.33
CA LEU A 96 16.02 10.72 -22.84
C LEU A 96 17.38 10.71 -22.12
N TYR A 97 17.60 9.76 -21.20
CA TYR A 97 18.89 9.64 -20.50
C TYR A 97 20.05 9.34 -21.46
N HIS A 98 19.83 8.44 -22.42
CA HIS A 98 20.79 8.17 -23.48
C HIS A 98 21.12 9.45 -24.26
N SER A 99 20.09 10.23 -24.63
CA SER A 99 20.28 11.49 -25.37
C SER A 99 21.05 12.55 -24.55
N ILE A 100 20.80 12.64 -23.24
CA ILE A 100 21.54 13.53 -22.33
C ILE A 100 23.00 13.10 -22.24
N SER A 101 23.28 11.79 -22.18
CA SER A 101 24.65 11.26 -22.09
C SER A 101 25.53 11.63 -23.30
N GLN A 102 24.93 11.85 -24.47
CA GLN A 102 25.62 12.27 -25.68
C GLN A 102 25.94 13.78 -25.75
N LEU A 103 25.38 14.59 -24.84
CA LEU A 103 25.69 16.02 -24.77
C LEU A 103 27.10 16.26 -24.23
N LYS A 104 27.66 17.45 -24.47
CA LYS A 104 28.96 17.83 -23.89
C LYS A 104 28.87 17.93 -22.36
N PRO A 105 29.94 17.66 -21.60
CA PRO A 105 29.93 17.74 -20.13
C PRO A 105 29.42 19.08 -19.58
N ALA A 106 29.79 20.19 -20.22
CA ALA A 106 29.31 21.53 -19.84
C ALA A 106 27.78 21.70 -20.02
N GLN A 107 27.20 21.03 -21.01
CA GLN A 107 25.76 21.06 -21.28
C GLN A 107 24.99 20.17 -20.29
N GLN A 108 25.52 19.00 -19.98
CA GLN A 108 24.98 18.13 -18.94
C GLN A 108 25.01 18.82 -17.57
N LYS A 109 26.11 19.50 -17.23
CA LYS A 109 26.22 20.30 -15.98
C LYS A 109 25.16 21.40 -15.92
N LEU A 110 24.87 22.06 -17.03
CA LEU A 110 23.82 23.08 -17.10
C LEU A 110 22.42 22.49 -16.89
N LEU A 111 22.15 21.29 -17.42
CA LEU A 111 20.91 20.55 -17.15
C LEU A 111 20.78 20.18 -15.66
N MET A 112 21.85 19.63 -15.08
CA MET A 112 21.93 19.26 -13.66
C MET A 112 21.61 20.45 -12.75
N LYS A 113 22.28 21.60 -12.97
CA LYS A 113 22.02 22.84 -12.22
C LYS A 113 20.56 23.28 -12.29
N LYS A 114 19.88 23.07 -13.42
CA LYS A 114 18.52 23.57 -13.63
C LYS A 114 17.43 22.66 -13.12
N PHE A 115 17.58 21.35 -13.31
CA PHE A 115 16.53 20.36 -13.03
C PHE A 115 16.75 19.61 -11.71
N TRP A 116 17.99 19.33 -11.32
CA TRP A 116 18.29 18.69 -10.03
C TRP A 116 18.54 19.71 -8.92
N ASN A 117 19.28 20.79 -9.20
CA ASN A 117 19.54 21.84 -8.21
C ASN A 117 18.50 22.97 -8.24
N GLU A 118 17.47 22.86 -9.10
CA GLU A 118 16.38 23.81 -9.27
C GLU A 118 16.80 25.29 -9.50
N MET A 119 18.03 25.54 -9.91
CA MET A 119 18.56 26.91 -10.01
C MET A 119 17.85 27.70 -11.12
N LYS A 120 17.63 29.01 -10.90
CA LYS A 120 17.16 29.89 -11.98
C LYS A 120 18.30 30.19 -12.93
N GLN A 121 18.00 30.45 -14.20
CA GLN A 121 19.03 30.79 -15.19
C GLN A 121 19.85 32.03 -14.82
N ILE A 122 19.25 32.97 -14.08
CA ILE A 122 19.94 34.17 -13.58
C ILE A 122 21.00 33.79 -12.55
N ASP A 123 20.67 32.87 -11.64
CA ASP A 123 21.57 32.43 -10.58
C ASP A 123 22.72 31.59 -11.15
N ILE A 124 22.42 30.73 -12.13
CA ILE A 124 23.45 30.00 -12.90
C ILE A 124 24.38 30.97 -13.63
N ALA A 125 23.84 32.06 -14.20
CA ALA A 125 24.64 33.05 -14.90
C ALA A 125 25.59 33.78 -13.94
N LYS A 126 25.12 34.14 -12.73
CA LYS A 126 25.95 34.73 -11.68
C LYS A 126 27.05 33.78 -11.21
N ASP A 127 26.71 32.52 -10.95
CA ASP A 127 27.64 31.46 -10.54
C ASP A 127 28.75 31.23 -11.57
N GLU A 128 28.42 31.30 -12.86
CA GLU A 128 29.39 31.11 -13.95
C GLU A 128 30.07 32.42 -14.42
N GLY A 129 29.74 33.57 -13.83
CA GLY A 129 30.29 34.86 -14.22
C GLY A 129 29.91 35.29 -15.66
N VAL A 130 28.76 34.83 -16.17
CA VAL A 130 28.30 35.10 -17.55
C VAL A 130 26.99 35.88 -17.56
N SER A 131 26.62 36.43 -18.73
CA SER A 131 25.31 37.06 -18.89
C SER A 131 24.18 36.02 -18.94
N LYS A 132 22.99 36.41 -18.46
CA LYS A 132 21.77 35.59 -18.62
C LYS A 132 21.54 35.18 -20.08
N MET A 133 21.83 36.08 -21.02
CA MET A 133 21.71 35.84 -22.45
C MET A 133 22.61 34.70 -22.93
N ALA A 134 23.84 34.59 -22.39
CA ALA A 134 24.75 33.50 -22.71
C ALA A 134 24.16 32.14 -22.27
N ILE A 135 23.59 32.07 -21.07
CA ILE A 135 22.88 30.88 -20.58
C ILE A 135 21.69 30.54 -21.48
N THR A 136 20.86 31.52 -21.85
CA THR A 136 19.72 31.31 -22.77
C THR A 136 20.16 30.73 -24.12
N LYS A 137 21.24 31.23 -24.71
CA LYS A 137 21.78 30.71 -25.98
C LYS A 137 22.26 29.26 -25.82
N ARG A 138 22.96 28.94 -24.74
CA ARG A 138 23.39 27.56 -24.44
C ARG A 138 22.19 26.63 -24.30
N TRP A 139 21.11 27.06 -23.64
CA TRP A 139 19.85 26.31 -23.55
C TRP A 139 19.22 26.00 -24.91
N GLN A 140 19.19 26.98 -25.81
CA GLN A 140 18.68 26.77 -27.16
C GLN A 140 19.51 25.72 -27.92
N THR A 141 20.84 25.74 -27.77
CA THR A 141 21.73 24.73 -28.35
C THR A 141 21.45 23.34 -27.78
N ILE A 142 21.29 23.21 -26.47
CA ILE A 142 20.97 21.93 -25.81
C ILE A 142 19.65 21.38 -26.34
N LYS A 143 18.59 22.19 -26.36
CA LYS A 143 17.28 21.78 -26.89
C LYS A 143 17.38 21.32 -28.34
N ARG A 144 18.14 22.04 -29.18
CA ARG A 144 18.34 21.66 -30.59
C ARG A 144 19.10 20.34 -30.73
N GLN A 145 20.09 20.08 -29.88
CA GLN A 145 20.84 18.83 -29.91
C GLN A 145 20.00 17.66 -29.43
N LEU A 146 19.31 17.80 -28.30
CA LEU A 146 18.38 16.77 -27.81
C LEU A 146 17.32 16.43 -28.85
N LYS A 147 16.72 17.45 -29.50
CA LYS A 147 15.77 17.23 -30.59
C LYS A 147 16.38 16.42 -31.74
N LYS A 148 17.63 16.69 -32.13
CA LYS A 148 18.32 15.93 -33.19
C LYS A 148 18.63 14.49 -32.81
N ILE A 149 18.88 14.21 -31.54
CA ILE A 149 19.19 12.86 -31.06
C ILE A 149 17.90 12.05 -30.90
N LEU A 150 16.82 12.67 -30.42
CA LEU A 150 15.52 12.03 -30.21
C LEU A 150 14.72 11.81 -31.52
N GLN A 151 14.96 12.63 -32.54
CA GLN A 151 14.32 12.51 -33.86
C GLN A 151 15.16 11.69 -34.86
N LYS A 152 16.24 11.06 -34.39
CA LYS A 152 17.09 10.17 -35.16
C LYS A 152 16.58 8.75 -35.06
#